data_AF-A0A3N5AXE7-F1
#
_entry.id   AF-A0A3N5AXE7-F1
#
_cell.length_a   1.000
_cell.length_b   1.000
_cell.length_c   1.000
_cell.angle_alpha   90.00
_cell.angle_beta   90.00
_cell.angle_gamma   90.00
#
_symmetry.space_group_name_H-M   'P 1'
#
loop_
_entity.id
_entity.type
_entity.pdbx_description
1 polymer ?
#
loop_
_entity_poly.entity_id
_entity_poly.type
_entity_poly.pdbx_seq_one_letter_code
_entity_poly.pdbx_strand_id
1 'polypeptide(L)'
;MQKAELRVVRVADIAEFPTELGNRCSLLPELGLNAYYNSEEELLEALTKSARKPGSLDICLRNSRCRRFYEAFREGRTPFSDKDPICLLEHGGRYWVVEGKHRVCLAMRAGVENLEAFVYHLKEDTESLLPHKGKPERFRFYLSFSLGSRGPEEVRGSVAYLWVQSPPGVIPGRFDFRGAWLDASQDTRGRWTELFPGLRYRVLANKELKKQGFFRRRERYFVESEVAVEPDHAKTKVWLTEVSAAEVLGPQLAGPPSFRTVYRFGCWRRGHLLRLSRTWPSLF
;
A
#
# COMPACT_ATOMS: atom_id res chain seq x y z
N MET A 1 12.26 -15.72 -12.18
CA MET A 1 10.95 -16.39 -12.05
C MET A 1 11.12 -17.83 -12.47
N GLN A 2 10.44 -18.77 -11.81
CA GLN A 2 10.37 -20.15 -12.28
C GLN A 2 9.59 -20.21 -13.61
N LYS A 3 9.73 -21.33 -14.34
CA LYS A 3 9.03 -21.54 -15.61
C LYS A 3 7.52 -21.59 -15.35
N ALA A 4 6.74 -20.98 -16.25
CA ALA A 4 5.29 -21.02 -16.17
C ALA A 4 4.77 -22.44 -16.47
N GLU A 5 3.74 -22.86 -15.76
CA GLU A 5 3.09 -24.16 -15.97
C GLU A 5 1.60 -23.99 -16.27
N LEU A 6 1.10 -24.66 -17.31
CA LEU A 6 -0.32 -24.66 -17.62
C LEU A 6 -1.05 -25.58 -16.63
N ARG A 7 -2.05 -25.04 -15.91
CA ARG A 7 -2.80 -25.76 -14.88
C ARG A 7 -4.28 -25.40 -14.90
N VAL A 8 -5.11 -26.37 -14.51
CA VAL A 8 -6.49 -26.11 -14.12
C VAL A 8 -6.49 -25.64 -12.66
N VAL A 9 -7.04 -24.45 -12.41
CA VAL A 9 -7.07 -23.78 -11.12
C VAL A 9 -8.52 -23.59 -10.70
N ARG A 10 -8.83 -23.87 -9.43
CA ARG A 10 -10.16 -23.57 -8.88
C ARG A 10 -10.29 -22.07 -8.71
N VAL A 11 -11.39 -21.52 -9.23
CA VAL A 11 -11.65 -20.06 -9.15
C VAL A 11 -11.78 -19.59 -7.69
N ALA A 12 -12.26 -20.46 -6.80
CA ALA A 12 -12.34 -20.18 -5.36
C ALA A 12 -10.98 -19.98 -4.69
N ASP A 13 -9.88 -20.48 -5.28
CA ASP A 13 -8.52 -20.35 -4.74
C ASP A 13 -7.85 -19.01 -5.18
N ILE A 14 -8.51 -18.25 -6.07
CA ILE A 14 -8.08 -16.92 -6.48
C ILE A 14 -8.43 -15.92 -5.38
N ALA A 15 -7.40 -15.25 -4.85
CA ALA A 15 -7.46 -14.58 -3.56
C ALA A 15 -8.42 -13.38 -3.52
N GLU A 16 -8.57 -12.66 -4.64
CA GLU A 16 -9.32 -11.41 -4.70
C GLU A 16 -9.77 -11.08 -6.13
N PHE A 17 -10.74 -10.16 -6.25
CA PHE A 17 -11.11 -9.60 -7.54
C PHE A 17 -9.99 -8.72 -8.08
N PRO A 18 -9.65 -8.83 -9.38
CA PRO A 18 -8.67 -7.94 -9.99
C PRO A 18 -9.26 -6.53 -10.10
N THR A 19 -8.47 -5.54 -9.71
CA THR A 19 -8.86 -4.12 -9.68
C THR A 19 -8.51 -3.38 -10.97
N GLU A 20 -7.46 -3.80 -11.67
CA GLU A 20 -6.98 -3.21 -12.93
C GLU A 20 -7.81 -3.66 -14.15
N LEU A 21 -9.14 -3.48 -14.09
CA LEU A 21 -10.04 -3.82 -15.20
C LEU A 21 -9.97 -2.80 -16.35
N GLY A 22 -9.40 -1.62 -16.12
CA GLY A 22 -9.39 -0.53 -17.09
C GLY A 22 -10.79 0.06 -17.35
N ASN A 23 -10.85 1.11 -18.18
CA ASN A 23 -12.08 1.88 -18.42
C ASN A 23 -13.16 1.19 -19.27
N ARG A 24 -12.82 0.07 -19.93
CA ARG A 24 -13.78 -0.68 -20.76
C ARG A 24 -14.70 -1.60 -19.96
N CYS A 25 -14.54 -1.65 -18.63
CA CYS A 25 -15.45 -2.39 -17.76
C CYS A 25 -16.78 -1.66 -17.63
N SER A 26 -17.85 -2.18 -18.24
CA SER A 26 -19.19 -1.57 -18.13
C SER A 26 -19.75 -1.58 -16.70
N LEU A 27 -19.27 -2.48 -15.84
CA LEU A 27 -19.72 -2.53 -14.44
C LEU A 27 -19.22 -1.35 -13.61
N LEU A 28 -18.00 -0.85 -13.86
CA LEU A 28 -17.43 0.21 -13.03
C LEU A 28 -18.27 1.51 -13.12
N PRO A 29 -18.63 2.03 -14.31
CA PRO A 29 -19.49 3.22 -14.41
C PRO A 29 -20.87 3.05 -13.75
N GLU A 30 -21.48 1.87 -13.86
CA GLU A 30 -22.76 1.55 -13.22
C GLU A 30 -22.67 1.55 -11.67
N LEU A 31 -21.47 1.30 -11.13
CA LEU A 31 -21.17 1.44 -9.71
C LEU A 31 -20.76 2.87 -9.33
N GLY A 32 -20.76 3.81 -10.28
CA GLY A 32 -20.28 5.19 -10.08
C GLY A 32 -18.76 5.30 -10.01
N LEU A 33 -18.04 4.34 -10.59
CA LEU A 33 -16.58 4.23 -10.51
C LEU A 33 -15.89 4.34 -11.87
N ASN A 34 -14.63 4.75 -11.83
CA ASN A 34 -13.74 4.85 -12.97
C ASN A 34 -12.36 4.33 -12.60
N ALA A 35 -11.81 3.42 -13.42
CA ALA A 35 -10.52 2.79 -13.18
C ALA A 35 -9.32 3.77 -13.12
N TYR A 36 -9.46 5.00 -13.63
CA TYR A 36 -8.42 6.03 -13.60
C TYR A 36 -8.58 7.05 -12.47
N TYR A 37 -9.79 7.19 -11.92
CA TYR A 37 -10.11 8.22 -10.92
C TYR A 37 -10.41 7.64 -9.54
N ASN A 38 -10.61 6.33 -9.45
CA ASN A 38 -10.81 5.64 -8.19
C ASN A 38 -9.58 4.84 -7.80
N SER A 39 -9.35 4.80 -6.50
CA SER A 39 -8.29 4.04 -5.85
C SER A 39 -8.46 2.53 -6.04
N GLU A 40 -7.38 1.78 -5.85
CA GLU A 40 -7.41 0.31 -5.83
C GLU A 40 -8.38 -0.18 -4.75
N GLU A 41 -8.41 0.49 -3.61
CA GLU A 41 -9.25 0.21 -2.45
C GLU A 41 -10.74 0.33 -2.79
N GLU A 42 -11.15 1.43 -3.43
CA GLU A 42 -12.55 1.64 -3.85
C GLU A 42 -12.99 0.60 -4.88
N LEU A 43 -12.14 0.31 -5.86
CA LEU A 43 -12.41 -0.68 -6.89
C LEU A 43 -12.55 -2.07 -6.28
N LEU A 44 -11.61 -2.49 -5.42
CA LEU A 44 -11.65 -3.80 -4.78
C LEU A 44 -12.89 -3.97 -3.90
N GLU A 45 -13.22 -2.95 -3.10
CA GLU A 45 -14.40 -2.96 -2.23
C GLU A 45 -15.69 -3.09 -3.05
N ALA A 46 -15.83 -2.28 -4.10
CA ALA A 46 -17.03 -2.28 -4.93
C ALA A 46 -17.17 -3.57 -5.77
N LEU A 47 -16.07 -4.11 -6.30
CA LEU A 47 -16.09 -5.36 -7.04
C LEU A 47 -16.46 -6.54 -6.13
N THR A 48 -15.87 -6.62 -4.94
CA THR A 48 -16.20 -7.63 -3.93
C THR A 48 -17.65 -7.55 -3.49
N LYS A 49 -18.17 -6.36 -3.20
CA LYS A 49 -19.57 -6.17 -2.79
C LYS A 49 -20.55 -6.50 -3.91
N SER A 50 -20.26 -6.06 -5.14
CA SER A 50 -21.14 -6.28 -6.29
C SER A 50 -21.20 -7.74 -6.73
N ALA A 51 -20.16 -8.54 -6.45
CA ALA A 51 -20.17 -9.97 -6.73
C ALA A 51 -21.30 -10.74 -6.02
N ARG A 52 -21.80 -10.21 -4.88
CA ARG A 52 -22.93 -10.79 -4.14
C ARG A 52 -24.30 -10.37 -4.69
N LYS A 53 -24.34 -9.49 -5.69
CA LYS A 53 -25.58 -8.94 -6.27
C LYS A 53 -25.81 -9.57 -7.65
N PRO A 54 -26.86 -10.37 -7.85
CA PRO A 54 -27.14 -11.03 -9.13
C PRO A 54 -27.17 -10.07 -10.32
N GLY A 55 -27.79 -8.90 -10.16
CA GLY A 55 -27.90 -7.89 -11.23
C GLY A 55 -26.57 -7.33 -11.74
N SER A 56 -25.47 -7.48 -10.99
CA SER A 56 -24.14 -7.04 -11.47
C SER A 56 -23.63 -7.90 -12.62
N LEU A 57 -23.95 -9.19 -12.64
CA LEU A 57 -23.59 -10.06 -13.76
C LEU A 57 -24.34 -9.65 -15.02
N ASP A 58 -25.63 -9.30 -14.91
CA ASP A 58 -26.43 -8.83 -16.04
C ASP A 58 -25.80 -7.61 -16.71
N ILE A 59 -25.28 -6.66 -15.92
CA ILE A 59 -24.56 -5.50 -16.43
C ILE A 59 -23.35 -5.93 -17.25
N CYS A 60 -22.54 -6.86 -16.74
CA CYS A 60 -21.40 -7.39 -17.47
C CYS A 60 -21.82 -8.06 -18.79
N LEU A 61 -22.97 -8.72 -18.84
CA LEU A 61 -23.41 -9.49 -20.00
C LEU A 61 -24.14 -8.67 -21.08
N ARG A 62 -24.71 -7.50 -20.75
CA ARG A 62 -25.52 -6.70 -21.70
C ARG A 62 -24.72 -6.16 -22.88
N ASN A 63 -23.63 -5.42 -22.62
CA ASN A 63 -22.94 -4.61 -23.64
C ASN A 63 -21.41 -4.67 -23.56
N SER A 64 -20.84 -5.78 -23.06
CA SER A 64 -19.40 -5.88 -22.86
C SER A 64 -18.78 -7.13 -23.49
N ARG A 65 -17.45 -7.10 -23.66
CA ARG A 65 -16.65 -8.26 -24.11
C ARG A 65 -16.79 -9.46 -23.16
N CYS A 66 -17.22 -9.25 -21.92
CA CYS A 66 -17.46 -10.31 -20.95
C CYS A 66 -18.52 -11.30 -21.41
N ARG A 67 -19.50 -10.91 -22.23
CA ARG A 67 -20.50 -11.86 -22.76
C ARG A 67 -19.86 -13.02 -23.52
N ARG A 68 -18.88 -12.73 -24.38
CA ARG A 68 -18.15 -13.76 -25.15
C ARG A 68 -17.35 -14.70 -24.24
N PHE A 69 -16.80 -14.16 -23.15
CA PHE A 69 -16.10 -14.98 -22.16
C PHE A 69 -17.09 -15.90 -21.43
N TYR A 70 -18.26 -15.39 -21.06
CA TYR A 70 -19.32 -16.15 -20.38
C TYR A 70 -19.81 -17.31 -21.25
N GLU A 71 -20.07 -17.05 -22.53
CA GLU A 71 -20.50 -18.07 -23.49
C GLU A 71 -19.46 -19.21 -23.59
N ALA A 72 -18.16 -18.88 -23.68
CA ALA A 72 -17.10 -19.88 -23.69
C ALA A 72 -17.03 -20.69 -22.38
N PHE A 73 -17.16 -20.03 -21.22
CA PHE A 73 -17.17 -20.72 -19.92
C PHE A 73 -18.36 -21.66 -19.77
N ARG A 74 -19.54 -21.31 -20.31
CA ARG A 74 -20.71 -22.20 -20.31
C ARG A 74 -20.52 -23.48 -21.12
N GLU A 75 -19.63 -23.44 -22.10
CA GLU A 75 -19.22 -24.61 -22.89
C GLU A 75 -18.06 -25.38 -22.22
N GLY A 76 -17.66 -25.01 -21.00
CA GLY A 76 -16.55 -25.63 -20.29
C GLY A 76 -15.17 -25.24 -20.81
N ARG A 77 -15.06 -24.14 -21.58
CA ARG A 77 -13.81 -23.69 -22.18
C ARG A 77 -13.30 -22.40 -21.53
N THR A 78 -11.98 -22.31 -21.35
CA THR A 78 -11.36 -21.03 -20.96
C THR A 78 -11.17 -20.15 -22.20
N PRO A 79 -11.73 -18.93 -22.24
CA PRO A 79 -11.69 -18.09 -23.44
C PRO A 79 -10.28 -17.58 -23.75
N PHE A 80 -9.87 -17.74 -25.02
CA PHE A 80 -8.62 -17.24 -25.61
C PHE A 80 -7.33 -17.82 -24.99
N SER A 81 -7.38 -19.01 -24.40
CA SER A 81 -6.22 -19.63 -23.72
C SER A 81 -5.01 -19.84 -24.63
N ASP A 82 -5.21 -19.97 -25.93
CA ASP A 82 -4.19 -20.18 -26.96
C ASP A 82 -3.42 -18.91 -27.35
N LYS A 83 -4.07 -17.73 -27.31
CA LYS A 83 -3.51 -16.46 -27.82
C LYS A 83 -3.20 -15.44 -26.75
N ASP A 84 -4.00 -15.42 -25.70
CA ASP A 84 -3.91 -14.46 -24.61
C ASP A 84 -4.23 -15.24 -23.34
N PRO A 85 -3.32 -16.06 -22.78
CA PRO A 85 -3.65 -16.89 -21.63
C PRO A 85 -4.01 -16.08 -20.38
N ILE A 86 -4.70 -16.71 -19.44
CA ILE A 86 -4.79 -16.19 -18.06
C ILE A 86 -3.45 -16.50 -17.38
N CYS A 87 -2.84 -15.51 -16.74
CA CYS A 87 -1.60 -15.69 -16.00
C CYS A 87 -1.83 -15.41 -14.52
N LEU A 88 -1.43 -16.36 -13.67
CA LEU A 88 -1.57 -16.28 -12.23
C LEU A 88 -0.21 -16.38 -11.53
N LEU A 89 -0.04 -15.64 -10.44
CA LEU A 89 1.00 -15.92 -9.44
C LEU A 89 0.45 -16.91 -8.43
N GLU A 90 1.25 -17.89 -8.00
CA GLU A 90 0.87 -18.85 -6.97
C GLU A 90 1.84 -18.83 -5.79
N HIS A 91 1.28 -18.94 -4.60
CA HIS A 91 2.01 -19.28 -3.38
C HIS A 91 1.11 -20.01 -2.39
N GLY A 92 1.48 -21.23 -2.01
CA GLY A 92 0.81 -21.97 -0.92
C GLY A 92 -0.66 -22.25 -1.21
N GLY A 93 -0.99 -22.58 -2.46
CA GLY A 93 -2.34 -22.90 -2.91
C GLY A 93 -3.24 -21.68 -3.14
N ARG A 94 -2.70 -20.46 -3.05
CA ARG A 94 -3.44 -19.21 -3.33
C ARG A 94 -2.94 -18.58 -4.62
N TYR A 95 -3.87 -17.95 -5.35
CA TYR A 95 -3.58 -17.40 -6.68
C TYR A 95 -3.92 -15.91 -6.79
N TRP A 96 -3.09 -15.16 -7.51
CA TRP A 96 -3.30 -13.74 -7.83
C TRP A 96 -3.21 -13.50 -9.32
N VAL A 97 -4.10 -12.64 -9.84
CA VAL A 97 -4.25 -12.43 -11.28
C VAL A 97 -3.24 -11.42 -11.80
N VAL A 98 -2.42 -11.83 -12.76
CA VAL A 98 -1.51 -10.94 -13.51
C VAL A 98 -2.17 -10.52 -14.82
N GLU A 99 -2.56 -11.50 -15.63
CA GLU A 99 -3.18 -11.31 -16.94
C GLU A 99 -4.55 -12.00 -17.02
N GLY A 100 -5.40 -11.51 -17.92
CA GLY A 100 -6.76 -12.04 -18.08
C GLY A 100 -7.75 -11.55 -17.01
N LYS A 101 -7.50 -10.37 -16.42
CA LYS A 101 -8.27 -9.76 -15.31
C LYS A 101 -9.78 -9.79 -15.50
N HIS A 102 -10.28 -9.40 -16.68
CA HIS A 102 -11.72 -9.48 -16.98
C HIS A 102 -12.28 -10.90 -17.03
N ARG A 103 -11.49 -11.85 -17.55
CA ARG A 103 -11.88 -13.26 -17.66
C ARG A 103 -11.98 -13.89 -16.28
N VAL A 104 -11.01 -13.62 -15.40
CA VAL A 104 -11.08 -14.06 -14.01
C VAL A 104 -12.22 -13.38 -13.24
N CYS A 105 -12.34 -12.06 -13.33
CA CYS A 105 -13.43 -11.32 -12.66
C CYS A 105 -14.82 -11.86 -13.06
N LEU A 106 -15.01 -12.15 -14.36
CA LEU A 106 -16.24 -12.76 -14.83
C LEU A 106 -16.41 -14.20 -14.34
N ALA A 107 -15.37 -15.03 -14.42
CA ALA A 107 -15.42 -16.42 -13.94
C ALA A 107 -15.86 -16.50 -12.47
N MET A 108 -15.29 -15.64 -11.61
CA MET A 108 -15.68 -15.51 -10.21
C MET A 108 -17.16 -15.13 -10.04
N ARG A 109 -17.66 -14.18 -10.83
CA ARG A 109 -19.07 -13.71 -10.77
C ARG A 109 -20.07 -14.73 -11.32
N ALA A 110 -19.66 -15.45 -12.36
CA ALA A 110 -20.48 -16.43 -13.04
C ALA A 110 -20.52 -17.79 -12.31
N GLY A 111 -19.79 -17.94 -11.20
CA GLY A 111 -19.71 -19.20 -10.48
C GLY A 111 -18.98 -20.30 -11.25
N VAL A 112 -18.07 -19.94 -12.15
CA VAL A 112 -17.21 -20.90 -12.84
C VAL A 112 -16.32 -21.57 -11.78
N GLU A 113 -16.31 -22.90 -11.74
CA GLU A 113 -15.55 -23.62 -10.72
C GLU A 113 -14.06 -23.66 -11.01
N ASN A 114 -13.69 -23.83 -12.28
CA ASN A 114 -12.33 -24.10 -12.72
C ASN A 114 -11.98 -23.27 -13.96
N LEU A 115 -10.73 -22.82 -14.05
CA LEU A 115 -10.18 -22.18 -15.24
C LEU A 115 -8.79 -22.72 -15.57
N GLU A 116 -8.44 -22.67 -16.85
CA GLU A 116 -7.09 -22.99 -17.32
C GLU A 116 -6.24 -21.72 -17.29
N ALA A 117 -5.07 -21.78 -16.65
CA ALA A 117 -4.17 -20.65 -16.55
C ALA A 117 -2.70 -21.09 -16.55
N PHE A 118 -1.82 -20.20 -17.00
CA PHE A 118 -0.39 -20.30 -16.75
C PHE A 118 -0.09 -19.81 -15.34
N VAL A 119 0.52 -20.68 -14.54
CA VAL A 119 0.85 -20.42 -13.15
C VAL A 119 2.34 -20.17 -13.01
N TYR A 120 2.69 -19.07 -12.36
CA TYR A 120 4.04 -18.70 -11.98
C TYR A 120 4.19 -18.81 -10.46
N HIS A 121 5.02 -19.76 -10.03
CA HIS A 121 5.27 -20.00 -8.62
C HIS A 121 6.17 -18.90 -8.02
N LEU A 122 5.70 -18.31 -6.93
CA LEU A 122 6.46 -17.37 -6.11
C LEU A 122 7.25 -18.14 -5.05
N LYS A 123 8.46 -17.68 -4.77
CA LYS A 123 9.30 -18.23 -3.68
C LYS A 123 8.79 -17.85 -2.29
N GLU A 124 8.12 -16.71 -2.21
CA GLU A 124 7.58 -16.14 -0.98
C GLU A 124 6.29 -15.37 -1.31
N ASP A 125 5.40 -15.25 -0.33
CA ASP A 125 4.12 -14.59 -0.50
C ASP A 125 4.33 -13.07 -0.50
N THR A 126 4.33 -12.49 -1.70
CA THR A 126 4.45 -11.03 -1.90
C THR A 126 3.11 -10.34 -2.12
N GLU A 127 2.05 -11.09 -2.41
CA GLU A 127 0.80 -10.55 -2.96
C GLU A 127 -0.34 -10.48 -1.95
N SER A 128 -0.32 -11.29 -0.89
CA SER A 128 -1.36 -11.25 0.14
C SER A 128 -1.49 -9.85 0.75
N LEU A 129 -2.74 -9.40 0.91
CA LEU A 129 -3.08 -8.17 1.60
C LEU A 129 -2.67 -8.25 3.08
N LEU A 130 -2.08 -7.16 3.55
CA LEU A 130 -1.81 -6.94 4.96
C LEU A 130 -3.07 -6.41 5.63
N PRO A 131 -3.40 -6.89 6.85
CA PRO A 131 -4.57 -6.40 7.55
C PRO A 131 -4.41 -4.93 7.89
N HIS A 132 -5.53 -4.20 7.97
CA HIS A 132 -5.53 -2.84 8.51
C HIS A 132 -5.04 -2.85 9.96
N LYS A 133 -4.48 -1.71 10.42
CA LYS A 133 -3.99 -1.56 11.79
C LYS A 133 -4.23 -0.15 12.30
N GLY A 134 -4.62 -0.02 13.57
CA GLY A 134 -4.91 1.26 14.20
C GLY A 134 -6.27 1.82 13.80
N LYS A 135 -6.55 3.04 14.24
CA LYS A 135 -7.73 3.82 13.84
C LYS A 135 -7.28 5.22 13.40
N PRO A 136 -8.09 5.93 12.60
CA PRO A 136 -7.83 7.34 12.30
C PRO A 136 -7.78 8.17 13.60
N GLU A 137 -6.67 8.87 13.82
CA GLU A 137 -6.42 9.72 14.99
C GLU A 137 -5.22 10.65 14.74
N ARG A 138 -4.75 11.31 15.80
CA ARG A 138 -3.51 12.11 15.79
C ARG A 138 -2.38 11.33 16.43
N PHE A 139 -1.34 11.07 15.65
CA PHE A 139 -0.14 10.38 16.07
C PHE A 139 0.98 11.39 16.30
N ARG A 140 1.60 11.37 17.48
CA ARG A 140 2.68 12.28 17.86
C ARG A 140 3.98 11.53 18.08
N PHE A 141 5.05 12.10 17.58
CA PHE A 141 6.40 11.57 17.70
C PHE A 141 7.33 12.68 18.13
N TYR A 142 8.35 12.29 18.88
CA TYR A 142 9.35 13.22 19.40
C TYR A 142 10.71 12.53 19.34
N LEU A 143 11.68 13.24 18.79
CA LEU A 143 13.07 12.83 18.71
C LEU A 143 13.91 13.92 19.37
N SER A 144 14.84 13.54 20.25
CA SER A 144 15.90 14.45 20.68
C SER A 144 17.23 13.77 20.83
N PHE A 145 18.29 14.49 20.49
CA PHE A 145 19.66 14.06 20.66
C PHE A 145 20.58 15.27 20.81
N SER A 146 21.79 15.04 21.29
CA SER A 146 22.87 16.04 21.30
C SER A 146 23.96 15.62 20.34
N LEU A 147 24.58 16.58 19.65
CA LEU A 147 25.78 16.28 18.84
C LEU A 147 27.01 16.27 19.74
N GLY A 148 27.64 15.11 19.87
CA GLY A 148 28.96 14.92 20.47
C GLY A 148 30.06 14.83 19.42
N SER A 149 31.31 14.70 19.86
CA SER A 149 32.47 14.59 18.96
C SER A 149 32.54 13.28 18.18
N ARG A 150 31.79 12.25 18.60
CA ARG A 150 31.72 10.92 17.98
C ARG A 150 30.36 10.62 17.34
N GLY A 151 29.50 11.63 17.20
CA GLY A 151 28.15 11.50 16.65
C GLY A 151 27.04 11.82 17.65
N PRO A 152 25.80 11.39 17.36
CA PRO A 152 24.65 11.62 18.25
C PRO A 152 24.84 10.96 19.62
N GLU A 153 24.56 11.71 20.68
CA GLU A 153 24.55 11.29 22.08
C GLU A 153 23.18 11.60 22.70
N GLU A 154 22.86 10.94 23.82
CA GLU A 154 21.60 11.17 24.55
C GLU A 154 20.34 11.05 23.66
N VAL A 155 20.40 10.16 22.68
CA VAL A 155 19.31 9.91 21.74
C VAL A 155 18.09 9.37 22.50
N ARG A 156 16.94 10.03 22.34
CA ARG A 156 15.68 9.69 23.00
C ARG A 156 14.50 9.86 22.06
N GLY A 157 13.46 9.06 22.31
CA GLY A 157 12.17 9.15 21.66
C GLY A 157 12.06 8.29 20.40
N SER A 158 11.23 8.70 19.47
CA SER A 158 10.94 7.99 18.23
C SER A 158 10.79 8.93 17.06
N VAL A 159 11.03 8.42 15.86
CA VAL A 159 10.80 9.11 14.60
C VAL A 159 9.74 8.35 13.82
N ALA A 160 8.87 9.09 13.14
CA ALA A 160 7.88 8.50 12.26
C ALA A 160 8.41 8.36 10.83
N TYR A 161 7.98 7.28 10.19
CA TYR A 161 8.09 7.11 8.75
C TYR A 161 6.68 6.93 8.18
N LEU A 162 6.32 7.80 7.24
CA LEU A 162 5.02 7.89 6.61
C LEU A 162 5.14 7.49 5.14
N TRP A 163 4.37 6.48 4.74
CA TRP A 163 4.26 6.06 3.35
C TRP A 163 2.82 6.17 2.91
N VAL A 164 2.58 6.97 1.88
CA VAL A 164 1.25 7.17 1.32
C VAL A 164 1.23 6.86 -0.17
N GLN A 165 0.04 6.62 -0.69
CA GLN A 165 -0.27 6.72 -2.09
C GLN A 165 -1.35 7.80 -2.24
N SER A 166 -1.06 8.87 -2.97
CA SER A 166 -2.02 9.92 -3.25
C SER A 166 -3.20 9.34 -4.03
N PRO A 167 -4.44 9.73 -3.68
CA PRO A 167 -5.61 9.27 -4.43
C PRO A 167 -5.55 9.80 -5.87
N PRO A 168 -6.21 9.14 -6.83
CA PRO A 168 -6.19 9.61 -8.20
C PRO A 168 -6.69 11.06 -8.33
N GLY A 169 -6.06 11.83 -9.22
CA GLY A 169 -6.35 13.25 -9.41
C GLY A 169 -5.63 14.19 -8.43
N VAL A 170 -5.02 13.68 -7.37
CA VAL A 170 -4.10 14.45 -6.53
C VAL A 170 -2.68 14.33 -7.08
N ILE A 171 -1.98 15.47 -7.17
CA ILE A 171 -0.58 15.50 -7.61
C ILE A 171 0.27 14.75 -6.58
N PRO A 172 1.02 13.71 -6.97
CA PRO A 172 1.84 12.96 -6.04
C PRO A 172 2.86 13.86 -5.32
N GLY A 173 2.93 13.72 -4.01
CA GLY A 173 3.82 14.46 -3.12
C GLY A 173 5.08 13.68 -2.75
N ARG A 174 5.88 14.25 -1.84
CA ARG A 174 7.14 13.65 -1.36
C ARG A 174 7.00 12.29 -0.68
N PHE A 175 5.81 11.99 -0.17
CA PHE A 175 5.51 10.75 0.55
C PHE A 175 5.07 9.61 -0.38
N ASP A 176 4.82 9.91 -1.66
CA ASP A 176 4.38 8.93 -2.64
C ASP A 176 5.51 8.00 -3.08
N PHE A 177 5.14 6.75 -3.40
CA PHE A 177 5.99 5.68 -3.93
C PHE A 177 7.10 5.15 -3.02
N ARG A 178 7.77 6.02 -2.25
CA ARG A 178 8.94 5.65 -1.42
C ARG A 178 8.78 5.97 0.06
N GLY A 179 7.69 6.62 0.47
CA GLY A 179 7.52 7.14 1.83
C GLY A 179 8.60 8.16 2.22
N ALA A 180 8.46 8.77 3.38
CA ALA A 180 9.46 9.66 3.93
C ALA A 180 9.48 9.65 5.46
N TRP A 181 10.65 9.91 6.01
CA TRP A 181 10.85 10.15 7.44
C TRP A 181 10.32 11.53 7.80
N LEU A 182 9.66 11.64 8.96
CA LEU A 182 9.20 12.91 9.53
C LEU A 182 10.29 13.48 10.44
N ASP A 183 11.37 13.92 9.81
CA ASP A 183 12.58 14.45 10.41
C ASP A 183 12.81 15.94 10.07
N ALA A 184 13.99 16.47 10.40
CA ALA A 184 14.34 17.87 10.12
C ALA A 184 14.34 18.24 8.63
N SER A 185 14.54 17.30 7.70
CA SER A 185 14.42 17.54 6.25
C SER A 185 12.99 17.86 5.82
N GLN A 186 12.01 17.47 6.63
CA GLN A 186 10.58 17.73 6.45
C GLN A 186 10.06 18.84 7.35
N ASP A 187 10.93 19.69 7.91
CA ASP A 187 10.53 20.77 8.81
C ASP A 187 9.51 21.71 8.16
N THR A 188 8.31 21.71 8.71
CA THR A 188 7.18 22.58 8.30
C THR A 188 7.09 23.83 9.17
N ARG A 189 8.06 24.05 10.07
CA ARG A 189 8.03 25.07 11.12
C ARG A 189 6.78 24.95 12.00
N GLY A 190 6.38 23.70 12.28
CA GLY A 190 5.19 23.36 13.07
C GLY A 190 3.84 23.65 12.41
N ARG A 191 3.81 24.07 11.14
CA ARG A 191 2.56 24.31 10.40
C ARG A 191 2.02 23.02 9.80
N TRP A 192 0.70 22.88 9.76
CA TRP A 192 0.06 21.75 9.09
C TRP A 192 0.23 21.84 7.58
N THR A 193 0.73 20.77 6.98
CA THR A 193 0.75 20.53 5.55
C THR A 193 -0.23 19.41 5.24
N GLU A 194 -1.23 19.71 4.42
CA GLU A 194 -2.16 18.69 3.91
C GLU A 194 -1.52 17.93 2.75
N LEU A 195 -1.58 16.60 2.79
CA LEU A 195 -1.12 15.73 1.71
C LEU A 195 -2.25 15.49 0.70
N PHE A 196 -3.43 15.20 1.23
CA PHE A 196 -4.70 15.09 0.52
C PHE A 196 -5.84 15.18 1.55
N PRO A 197 -7.10 15.37 1.13
CA PRO A 197 -8.22 15.52 2.06
C PRO A 197 -8.27 14.43 3.13
N GLY A 198 -8.21 14.87 4.40
CA GLY A 198 -8.24 13.99 5.58
C GLY A 198 -6.89 13.40 6.00
N LEU A 199 -5.78 13.73 5.34
CA LEU A 199 -4.43 13.36 5.78
C LEU A 199 -3.49 14.57 5.76
N ARG A 200 -2.97 14.92 6.94
CA ARG A 200 -2.04 16.03 7.11
C ARG A 200 -0.93 15.69 8.10
N TYR A 201 0.18 16.39 7.98
CA TYR A 201 1.31 16.25 8.89
C TYR A 201 1.89 17.62 9.26
N ARG A 202 2.62 17.66 10.37
CA ARG A 202 3.50 18.77 10.71
C ARG A 202 4.79 18.23 11.32
N VAL A 203 5.87 18.94 11.05
CA VAL A 203 7.17 18.73 11.68
C VAL A 203 7.70 20.08 12.16
N LEU A 204 8.26 20.09 13.37
CA LEU A 204 8.98 21.21 13.95
C LEU A 204 10.37 20.72 14.35
N ALA A 205 11.40 21.21 13.67
CA ALA A 205 12.78 20.95 14.01
C ALA A 205 13.39 22.18 14.73
N ASN A 206 13.89 21.97 15.94
CA ASN A 206 14.52 23.01 16.74
C ASN A 206 15.94 22.61 17.14
N LYS A 207 16.78 23.63 17.32
CA LYS A 207 18.14 23.50 17.81
C LYS A 207 18.33 24.41 19.02
N GLU A 208 18.65 23.83 20.17
CA GLU A 208 18.98 24.56 21.38
C GLU A 208 20.49 24.51 21.62
N LEU A 209 21.06 25.66 22.01
CA LEU A 209 22.45 25.75 22.46
C LEU A 209 22.48 25.77 23.99
N LYS A 210 22.88 24.66 24.62
CA LYS A 210 23.14 24.63 26.07
C LYS A 210 24.59 25.00 26.35
N LYS A 211 24.79 26.00 27.22
CA LYS A 211 26.11 26.29 27.79
C LYS A 211 26.43 25.23 28.85
N GLN A 212 27.56 24.55 28.71
CA GLN A 212 28.11 23.62 29.69
C GLN A 212 29.48 24.16 30.14
N GLY A 213 29.51 24.88 31.25
CA GLY A 213 30.72 25.54 31.77
C GLY A 213 31.21 26.73 30.93
N PHE A 214 32.45 27.17 31.20
CA PHE A 214 33.00 28.43 30.68
C PHE A 214 33.35 28.44 29.17
N PHE A 215 33.50 27.27 28.51
CA PHE A 215 33.92 27.20 27.10
C PHE A 215 33.23 26.15 26.23
N ARG A 216 32.39 25.25 26.76
CA ARG A 216 31.75 24.21 25.95
C ARG A 216 30.28 24.53 25.68
N ARG A 217 29.92 24.64 24.40
CA ARG A 217 28.53 24.70 23.94
C ARG A 217 28.14 23.31 23.47
N ARG A 218 27.02 22.79 23.98
CA ARG A 218 26.44 21.54 23.49
C ARG A 218 25.17 21.86 22.72
N GLU A 219 25.10 21.36 21.51
CA GLU A 219 23.94 21.53 20.64
C GLU A 219 22.97 20.38 20.92
N ARG A 220 21.71 20.71 21.19
CA ARG A 220 20.64 19.74 21.35
C ARG A 220 19.61 19.96 20.25
N TYR A 221 19.31 18.90 19.54
CA TYR A 221 18.35 18.87 18.46
C TYR A 221 17.06 18.23 18.96
N PHE A 222 15.95 18.81 18.53
CA PHE A 222 14.61 18.33 18.82
C PHE A 222 13.81 18.30 17.54
N VAL A 223 13.13 17.20 17.28
CA VAL A 223 12.17 17.09 16.19
C VAL A 223 10.87 16.60 16.79
N GLU A 224 9.84 17.44 16.69
CA GLU A 224 8.46 17.07 17.00
C GLU A 224 7.73 16.87 15.69
N SER A 225 7.04 15.74 15.54
CA SER A 225 6.19 15.50 14.38
C SER A 225 4.82 14.98 14.79
N GLU A 226 3.81 15.37 14.02
CA GLU A 226 2.44 14.93 14.22
C GLU A 226 1.82 14.59 12.86
N VAL A 227 1.10 13.47 12.81
CA VAL A 227 0.29 13.06 11.67
C VAL A 227 -1.15 12.99 12.12
N ALA A 228 -2.05 13.67 11.43
CA ALA A 228 -3.48 13.58 11.68
C ALA A 228 -4.14 12.86 10.51
N VAL A 229 -4.83 11.77 10.83
CA VAL A 229 -5.65 10.98 9.91
C VAL A 229 -7.10 11.17 10.32
N GLU A 230 -7.90 11.79 9.47
CA GLU A 230 -9.33 11.98 9.72
C GLU A 230 -10.12 10.69 9.36
N PRO A 231 -11.23 10.37 10.03
CA PRO A 231 -11.99 9.14 9.78
C PRO A 231 -12.53 8.96 8.35
N ASP A 232 -12.71 10.06 7.64
CA ASP A 232 -13.23 10.16 6.28
C ASP A 232 -12.14 10.43 5.24
N HIS A 233 -10.86 10.20 5.59
CA HIS A 233 -9.75 10.37 4.65
C HIS A 233 -9.99 9.56 3.36
N ALA A 234 -9.45 10.06 2.25
CA ALA A 234 -9.54 9.39 0.96
C ALA A 234 -9.10 7.91 1.10
N LYS A 235 -9.88 6.98 0.55
CA LYS A 235 -9.60 5.54 0.63
C LYS A 235 -8.39 5.20 -0.23
N THR A 236 -7.20 5.30 0.34
CA THR A 236 -5.94 5.02 -0.37
C THR A 236 -4.92 4.45 0.60
N LYS A 237 -3.81 3.94 0.07
CA LYS A 237 -2.74 3.37 0.89
C LYS A 237 -2.13 4.42 1.80
N VAL A 238 -2.25 4.21 3.11
CA VAL A 238 -1.57 4.98 4.15
C VAL A 238 -0.91 4.01 5.10
N TRP A 239 0.38 4.20 5.37
CA TRP A 239 1.14 3.40 6.32
C TRP A 239 2.03 4.31 7.14
N LEU A 240 1.67 4.47 8.41
CA LEU A 240 2.45 5.21 9.39
C LEU A 240 3.13 4.21 10.32
N THR A 241 4.43 4.39 10.45
CA THR A 241 5.29 3.56 11.28
C THR A 241 6.10 4.44 12.20
N GLU A 242 6.48 3.84 13.32
CA GLU A 242 7.32 4.44 14.35
C GLU A 242 8.59 3.60 14.49
N VAL A 243 9.71 4.29 14.64
CA VAL A 243 11.01 3.67 14.88
C VAL A 243 11.68 4.34 16.08
N SER A 244 12.34 3.55 16.92
CA SER A 244 13.09 4.09 18.05
C SER A 244 14.21 5.00 17.56
N ALA A 245 14.33 6.19 18.13
CA ALA A 245 15.41 7.12 17.79
C ALA A 245 16.80 6.49 17.93
N ALA A 246 16.97 5.61 18.92
CA ALA A 246 18.22 4.92 19.18
C ALA A 246 18.61 3.93 18.06
N GLU A 247 17.63 3.35 17.36
CA GLU A 247 17.89 2.45 16.22
C GLU A 247 18.29 3.23 14.97
N VAL A 248 17.84 4.47 14.84
CA VAL A 248 18.02 5.31 13.64
C VAL A 248 19.28 6.18 13.73
N LEU A 249 19.62 6.65 14.94
CA LEU A 249 20.76 7.54 15.20
C LEU A 249 21.86 6.93 16.08
N GLY A 250 21.69 5.68 16.52
CA GLY A 250 22.64 5.02 17.40
C GLY A 250 24.01 4.78 16.75
N PRO A 251 25.09 4.74 17.53
CA PRO A 251 26.47 4.56 17.03
C PRO A 251 26.75 3.17 16.44
N GLN A 252 25.84 2.21 16.61
CA GLN A 252 25.90 0.87 16.01
C GLN A 252 24.60 0.60 15.26
N LEU A 253 24.59 0.86 13.96
CA LEU A 253 23.49 0.42 13.07
C LEU A 253 23.60 -1.10 12.90
N ALA A 254 23.02 -1.85 13.85
CA ALA A 254 23.12 -3.31 13.92
C ALA A 254 22.21 -4.06 12.93
N GLY A 255 21.57 -3.36 12.00
CA GLY A 255 20.62 -3.92 11.05
C GLY A 255 19.53 -2.91 10.68
N PRO A 256 18.60 -3.30 9.79
CA PRO A 256 17.50 -2.43 9.39
C PRO A 256 16.64 -2.04 10.60
N PRO A 257 16.11 -0.81 10.65
CA PRO A 257 15.30 -0.34 11.77
C PRO A 257 14.06 -1.21 11.99
N SER A 258 13.68 -1.39 13.26
CA SER A 258 12.46 -2.09 13.62
C SER A 258 11.25 -1.16 13.48
N PHE A 259 10.47 -1.35 12.42
CA PHE A 259 9.28 -0.54 12.17
C PHE A 259 8.07 -1.04 12.97
N ARG A 260 7.64 -0.26 13.97
CA ARG A 260 6.35 -0.46 14.64
C ARG A 260 5.25 0.22 13.83
N THR A 261 4.41 -0.55 13.16
CA THR A 261 3.21 0.01 12.50
C THR A 261 2.24 0.53 13.55
N VAL A 262 1.92 1.83 13.49
CA VAL A 262 0.91 2.48 14.34
C VAL A 262 -0.41 2.69 13.59
N TYR A 263 -0.34 2.94 12.28
CA TYR A 263 -1.52 3.03 11.41
C TYR A 263 -1.23 2.39 10.05
N ARG A 264 -2.19 1.60 9.54
CA ARG A 264 -2.14 1.05 8.18
C ARG A 264 -3.55 0.90 7.62
N PHE A 265 -3.77 1.48 6.45
CA PHE A 265 -5.00 1.36 5.68
C PHE A 265 -4.68 1.19 4.19
N GLY A 266 -5.53 0.46 3.48
CA GLY A 266 -5.47 0.27 2.03
C GLY A 266 -4.80 -1.03 1.60
N CYS A 267 -4.71 -1.23 0.29
CA CYS A 267 -4.24 -2.44 -0.39
C CYS A 267 -2.71 -2.61 -0.32
N TRP A 268 -2.18 -2.61 0.91
CA TRP A 268 -0.80 -2.97 1.17
C TRP A 268 -0.63 -4.48 1.11
N ARG A 269 0.34 -4.94 0.31
CA ARG A 269 0.68 -6.36 0.15
C ARG A 269 1.94 -6.75 0.91
N ARG A 270 2.16 -8.03 1.18
CA ARG A 270 3.37 -8.52 1.89
C ARG A 270 4.68 -8.08 1.25
N GLY A 271 4.77 -7.96 -0.08
CA GLY A 271 5.95 -7.46 -0.77
C GLY A 271 6.33 -6.02 -0.37
N HIS A 272 5.39 -5.23 0.15
CA HIS A 272 5.68 -3.89 0.67
C HIS A 272 6.44 -3.92 1.99
N LEU A 273 6.34 -5.00 2.80
CA LEU A 273 7.16 -5.16 4.01
C LEU A 273 8.65 -5.23 3.65
N LEU A 274 8.99 -5.91 2.55
CA LEU A 274 10.37 -6.02 2.06
C LEU A 274 10.93 -4.67 1.60
N ARG A 275 10.07 -3.80 1.06
CA ARG A 275 10.46 -2.43 0.68
C ARG A 275 10.66 -1.56 1.92
N LEU A 276 9.75 -1.68 2.89
CA LEU A 276 9.85 -0.98 4.17
C LEU A 276 11.14 -1.36 4.91
N SER A 277 11.48 -2.65 5.00
CA SER A 277 12.70 -3.13 5.67
C SER A 277 14.01 -2.70 5.00
N ARG A 278 13.95 -2.22 3.75
CA ARG A 278 15.11 -1.66 3.03
C ARG A 278 15.20 -0.15 3.14
N THR A 279 14.23 0.48 3.81
CA THR A 279 14.23 1.92 4.01
C THR A 279 15.22 2.25 5.11
N TRP A 280 16.29 2.92 4.72
CA TRP A 280 17.25 3.48 5.67
C TRP A 280 16.99 4.97 5.85
N PRO A 281 17.12 5.49 7.07
CA PRO A 281 17.19 6.93 7.30
C PRO A 281 18.31 7.59 6.49
N SER A 282 17.99 8.72 5.86
CA SER A 282 18.97 9.77 5.57
C SER A 282 18.73 10.91 6.56
N LEU A 283 18.97 10.65 7.85
CA LEU A 283 18.80 11.68 8.88
C LEU A 283 20.02 12.59 8.87
N PHE A 284 19.80 13.86 8.50
CA PHE A 284 20.75 14.99 8.49
C PHE A 284 21.80 14.97 7.37
#